data_AF-A0AA89BT12-F1
#
_entry.id   AF-A0AA89BT12-F1
#
_cell.length_a   1.000
_cell.length_b   1.000
_cell.length_c   1.000
_cell.angle_alpha   90.00
_cell.angle_beta   90.00
_cell.angle_gamma   90.00
#
_symmetry.space_group_name_H-M   'P 1'
#
loop_
_entity.id
_entity.type
_entity.pdbx_description
1 polymer ?
#
loop_
_entity_poly.entity_id
_entity_poly.type
_entity_poly.pdbx_seq_one_letter_code
_entity_poly.pdbx_strand_id
1 'polypeptide(L)'
;MKNIGVNCLTSPDKYVESHEEGIEEDLEKIRGDKVQYKQWKRVKMNDGKERMKIVDIEKGKDEFKDEMRYQFTEFREHVSRVKAQYSAVRKMKDQLPTNHVLVQMDFAENYSCQNLDEIQSAYWNTTMVTLHPTIVYHRQPDGTLVHSSYVFVSFESKYKVKASWHYFEAGHGKGPCDGIGGTTKRNADNAVKQGKATIQDANDFFAWACSETSSNIKYKFIQTEDFEVTKGEVEQRTKVIVPVKGTMKIHAVVGVADGTVRTRDVSCVCPECFGETGFKDTTSCHWDVASLRKNEAQAQSTACQSSAAEPNSTDITENTINVTE
;
A
#
# COMPACT_ATOMS: atom_id res chain seq x y z
N MET A 1 -20.41 -22.69 4.44
CA MET A 1 -20.16 -22.57 5.89
C MET A 1 -21.42 -22.24 6.70
N LYS A 2 -22.07 -21.07 6.55
CA LYS A 2 -23.30 -20.76 7.34
C LYS A 2 -24.39 -21.83 7.27
N ASN A 3 -24.66 -22.38 6.08
CA ASN A 3 -25.69 -23.39 5.86
C ASN A 3 -25.40 -24.76 6.50
N ILE A 4 -24.16 -25.01 6.92
CA ILE A 4 -23.75 -26.28 7.56
C ILE A 4 -23.51 -26.10 9.08
N GLY A 5 -24.04 -25.02 9.66
CA GLY A 5 -23.96 -24.77 11.10
C GLY A 5 -22.61 -24.24 11.59
N VAL A 6 -21.66 -23.97 10.69
CA VAL A 6 -20.41 -23.29 11.05
C VAL A 6 -20.75 -21.86 11.47
N ASN A 7 -20.42 -21.52 12.71
CA ASN A 7 -20.70 -20.21 13.28
C ASN A 7 -19.78 -19.14 12.65
N CYS A 8 -20.23 -18.54 11.55
CA CYS A 8 -19.49 -17.49 10.84
C CYS A 8 -19.57 -16.10 11.53
N LEU A 9 -19.82 -16.04 12.84
CA LEU A 9 -19.73 -14.80 13.63
C LEU A 9 -18.28 -14.44 13.97
N THR A 10 -17.35 -15.36 13.77
CA THR A 10 -15.91 -15.18 13.97
C THR A 10 -15.26 -14.62 12.68
N SER A 11 -14.24 -13.76 12.84
CA SER A 11 -13.46 -13.30 11.69
C SER A 11 -12.80 -14.49 10.98
N PRO A 12 -12.51 -14.39 9.66
CA PRO A 12 -11.81 -15.45 8.93
C PRO A 12 -10.54 -15.93 9.64
N ASP A 13 -9.78 -15.00 10.22
CA ASP A 13 -8.57 -15.28 11.01
C ASP A 13 -8.86 -16.21 12.20
N LYS A 14 -9.91 -15.92 12.97
CA LYS A 14 -10.33 -16.74 14.11
C LYS A 14 -10.82 -18.12 13.68
N TYR A 15 -11.42 -18.22 12.50
CA TYR A 15 -11.83 -19.50 11.94
C TYR A 15 -10.61 -20.37 11.62
N VAL A 16 -9.55 -19.80 11.04
CA VAL A 16 -8.30 -20.54 10.82
C VAL A 16 -7.66 -20.96 12.15
N GLU A 17 -7.63 -20.07 13.14
CA GLU A 17 -7.11 -20.36 14.48
C GLU A 17 -7.82 -21.51 15.18
N SER A 18 -9.14 -21.65 15.00
CA SER A 18 -9.90 -22.74 15.59
C SER A 18 -9.84 -24.05 14.78
N HIS A 19 -9.20 -24.05 13.61
CA HIS A 19 -9.13 -25.18 12.68
C HIS A 19 -7.68 -25.45 12.23
N GLU A 20 -6.73 -25.40 13.17
CA GLU A 20 -5.31 -25.64 12.88
C GLU A 20 -5.05 -27.02 12.24
N GLU A 21 -5.79 -28.04 12.70
CA GLU A 21 -5.71 -29.43 12.20
C GLU A 21 -6.38 -29.63 10.83
N GLY A 22 -7.12 -28.64 10.33
CA GLY A 22 -7.77 -28.65 9.02
C GLY A 22 -9.29 -28.45 9.06
N ILE A 23 -9.91 -28.50 7.89
CA ILE A 23 -11.34 -28.20 7.69
C ILE A 23 -12.18 -29.41 7.25
N GLU A 24 -11.63 -30.63 7.31
CA GLU A 24 -12.30 -31.82 6.77
C GLU A 24 -13.63 -32.11 7.46
N GLU A 25 -13.71 -31.98 8.79
CA GLU A 25 -14.96 -32.16 9.54
C GLU A 25 -16.07 -31.20 9.05
N ASP A 26 -15.71 -29.98 8.65
CA ASP A 26 -16.64 -29.01 8.11
C ASP A 26 -17.02 -29.31 6.66
N LEU A 27 -16.07 -29.79 5.86
CA LEU A 27 -16.33 -30.21 4.48
C LEU A 27 -17.22 -31.46 4.41
N GLU A 28 -17.15 -32.36 5.39
CA GLU A 28 -18.01 -33.54 5.49
C GLU A 28 -19.48 -33.19 5.77
N LYS A 29 -19.74 -32.10 6.49
CA LYS A 29 -21.10 -31.60 6.78
C LYS A 29 -21.83 -31.09 5.53
N ILE A 30 -21.14 -30.90 4.41
CA ILE A 30 -21.74 -30.43 3.15
C ILE A 30 -22.61 -31.53 2.53
N ARG A 31 -23.92 -31.25 2.43
CA ARG A 31 -24.94 -32.12 1.84
C ARG A 31 -25.32 -31.64 0.43
N GLY A 32 -25.76 -32.57 -0.41
CA GLY A 32 -26.16 -32.31 -1.81
C GLY A 32 -25.02 -32.43 -2.81
N ASP A 33 -25.35 -32.56 -4.09
CA ASP A 33 -24.38 -32.76 -5.19
C ASP A 33 -23.75 -31.46 -5.67
N LYS A 34 -24.41 -30.33 -5.39
CA LYS A 34 -23.99 -28.99 -5.81
C LYS A 34 -23.96 -28.04 -4.63
N VAL A 35 -23.01 -27.11 -4.65
CA VAL A 35 -22.82 -26.09 -3.62
C VAL A 35 -22.92 -24.71 -4.25
N GLN A 36 -23.81 -23.89 -3.69
CA GLN A 36 -23.96 -22.48 -4.05
C GLN A 36 -23.23 -21.61 -3.02
N TYR A 37 -22.36 -20.72 -3.51
CA TYR A 37 -21.57 -19.83 -2.65
C TYR A 37 -21.25 -18.51 -3.36
N LYS A 38 -20.86 -17.51 -2.56
CA LYS A 38 -20.47 -16.19 -3.04
C LYS A 38 -18.96 -16.03 -2.97
N GLN A 39 -18.37 -15.51 -4.04
CA GLN A 39 -16.92 -15.25 -4.08
C GLN A 39 -16.63 -13.90 -4.75
N TRP A 40 -15.61 -13.21 -4.26
CA TRP A 40 -15.05 -12.06 -4.93
C TRP A 40 -14.31 -12.50 -6.20
N LYS A 41 -14.73 -12.02 -7.37
CA LYS A 41 -14.06 -12.22 -8.66
C LYS A 41 -13.94 -10.92 -9.43
N ARG A 42 -12.91 -10.83 -10.28
CA ARG A 42 -12.81 -9.75 -11.27
C ARG A 42 -13.85 -10.00 -12.35
N VAL A 43 -14.74 -9.02 -12.55
CA VAL A 43 -15.78 -9.06 -13.58
C VAL A 43 -15.54 -7.92 -14.55
N LYS A 44 -15.54 -8.23 -15.84
CA LYS A 44 -15.47 -7.23 -16.91
C LYS A 44 -16.84 -6.57 -17.06
N MET A 45 -16.86 -5.26 -16.91
CA MET A 45 -18.07 -4.44 -17.01
C MET A 45 -18.33 -4.05 -18.48
N ASN A 46 -19.53 -3.52 -18.73
CA ASN A 46 -19.94 -3.01 -20.04
C ASN A 46 -19.05 -1.84 -20.53
N ASP A 47 -18.39 -1.13 -19.61
CA ASP A 47 -17.42 -0.06 -19.91
C ASP A 47 -16.02 -0.59 -20.28
N GLY A 48 -15.85 -1.92 -20.37
CA GLY A 48 -14.58 -2.58 -20.67
C GLY A 48 -13.63 -2.70 -19.48
N LYS A 49 -13.93 -2.10 -18.32
CA LYS A 49 -13.07 -2.13 -17.12
C LYS A 49 -13.36 -3.37 -16.27
N GLU A 50 -12.32 -3.92 -15.65
CA GLU A 50 -12.47 -4.99 -14.66
C GLU A 50 -12.67 -4.40 -13.27
N ARG A 51 -13.67 -4.88 -12.53
CA ARG A 51 -13.86 -4.53 -11.11
C ARG A 51 -14.08 -5.79 -10.29
N MET A 52 -13.64 -5.77 -9.03
CA MET A 52 -13.94 -6.83 -8.08
C MET A 52 -15.41 -6.77 -7.68
N LYS A 53 -16.13 -7.87 -7.88
CA LYS A 53 -17.53 -8.02 -7.48
C LYS A 53 -17.74 -9.36 -6.78
N ILE A 54 -18.71 -9.39 -5.88
CA ILE A 54 -19.22 -10.64 -5.34
C ILE A 54 -20.09 -11.28 -6.41
N VAL A 55 -19.80 -12.53 -6.74
CA VAL A 55 -20.53 -13.32 -7.75
C VAL A 55 -21.07 -14.58 -7.07
N ASP A 56 -22.31 -14.93 -7.39
CA ASP A 56 -22.92 -16.21 -7.03
C ASP A 56 -22.39 -17.31 -7.95
N ILE A 57 -21.84 -18.37 -7.36
CA ILE A 57 -21.22 -19.49 -8.05
C ILE A 57 -21.92 -20.77 -7.61
N GLU A 58 -22.17 -21.66 -8.56
CA GLU A 58 -22.60 -23.04 -8.32
C GLU A 58 -21.52 -23.99 -8.83
N LYS A 59 -21.02 -24.88 -7.96
CA LYS A 59 -20.03 -25.91 -8.30
C LYS A 59 -20.50 -27.29 -7.82
N GLY A 60 -19.94 -28.34 -8.42
CA GLY A 60 -20.08 -29.70 -7.88
C GLY A 60 -19.45 -29.81 -6.49
N LYS A 61 -19.99 -30.71 -5.66
CA LYS A 61 -19.54 -30.89 -4.26
C LYS A 61 -18.04 -31.12 -4.15
N ASP A 62 -17.48 -32.05 -4.91
CA ASP A 62 -16.06 -32.41 -4.80
C ASP A 62 -15.16 -31.28 -5.32
N GLU A 63 -15.55 -30.65 -6.42
CA GLU A 63 -14.85 -29.46 -6.95
C GLU A 63 -14.85 -28.30 -5.94
N PHE A 64 -15.96 -28.09 -5.23
CA PHE A 64 -16.03 -27.09 -4.16
C PHE A 64 -15.11 -27.45 -2.99
N LYS A 65 -15.05 -28.72 -2.58
CA LYS A 65 -14.18 -29.17 -1.49
C LYS A 65 -12.70 -28.94 -1.82
N ASP A 66 -12.28 -29.29 -3.03
CA ASP A 66 -10.88 -29.12 -3.44
C ASP A 66 -10.48 -27.65 -3.51
N GLU A 67 -11.35 -26.81 -4.09
CA GLU A 67 -11.16 -25.36 -4.11
C GLU A 67 -11.08 -24.78 -2.69
N MET A 68 -11.97 -25.22 -1.79
CA MET A 68 -12.00 -24.74 -0.41
C MET A 68 -10.75 -25.16 0.37
N ARG A 69 -10.23 -26.38 0.16
CA ARG A 69 -8.95 -26.84 0.75
C ARG A 69 -7.79 -25.99 0.30
N TYR A 70 -7.72 -25.73 -1.01
CA TYR A 70 -6.68 -24.89 -1.59
C TYR A 70 -6.73 -23.48 -0.99
N GLN A 71 -7.90 -22.83 -1.03
CA GLN A 71 -8.06 -21.49 -0.49
C GLN A 71 -7.83 -21.42 1.03
N PHE A 72 -8.23 -22.44 1.79
CA PHE A 72 -7.97 -22.51 3.22
C PHE A 72 -6.47 -22.63 3.52
N THR A 73 -5.74 -23.44 2.75
CA THR A 73 -4.29 -23.61 2.92
C THR A 73 -3.56 -22.30 2.65
N GLU A 74 -3.85 -21.65 1.52
CA GLU A 74 -3.30 -20.34 1.16
C GLU A 74 -3.62 -19.29 2.23
N PHE A 75 -4.87 -19.27 2.72
CA PHE A 75 -5.30 -18.31 3.72
C PHE A 75 -4.68 -18.58 5.11
N ARG A 76 -4.44 -19.83 5.47
CA ARG A 76 -3.73 -20.20 6.71
C ARG A 76 -2.28 -19.69 6.70
N GLU A 77 -1.59 -19.84 5.57
CA GLU A 77 -0.25 -19.28 5.42
C GLU A 77 -0.27 -17.75 5.53
N HIS A 78 -1.26 -17.10 4.92
CA HIS A 78 -1.48 -15.66 5.06
C HIS A 78 -1.65 -15.25 6.53
N VAL A 79 -2.53 -15.90 7.29
CA VAL A 79 -2.74 -15.61 8.72
C VAL A 79 -1.44 -15.79 9.52
N SER A 80 -0.66 -16.84 9.22
CA SER A 80 0.64 -17.08 9.84
C SER A 80 1.64 -15.95 9.55
N ARG A 81 1.73 -15.51 8.29
CA ARG A 81 2.58 -14.36 7.87
C ARG A 81 2.17 -13.08 8.58
N VAL A 82 0.88 -12.78 8.63
CA VAL A 82 0.34 -11.60 9.33
C VAL A 82 0.72 -11.62 10.82
N LYS A 83 0.54 -12.75 11.51
CA LYS A 83 0.94 -12.89 12.94
C LYS A 83 2.43 -12.71 13.13
N ALA A 84 3.25 -13.33 12.28
CA ALA A 84 4.70 -13.21 12.33
C ALA A 84 5.15 -11.75 12.12
N GLN A 85 4.53 -11.03 11.18
CA GLN A 85 4.80 -9.61 10.93
C GLN A 85 4.42 -8.72 12.11
N TYR A 86 3.22 -8.88 12.69
CA TYR A 86 2.83 -8.12 13.89
C TYR A 86 3.75 -8.37 15.07
N SER A 87 4.16 -9.63 15.29
CA SER A 87 5.13 -10.00 16.32
C SER A 87 6.50 -9.38 16.07
N ALA A 88 6.98 -9.41 14.82
CA ALA A 88 8.24 -8.81 14.43
C ALA A 88 8.23 -7.28 14.61
N VAL A 89 7.17 -6.60 14.17
CA VAL A 89 7.02 -5.14 14.36
C VAL A 89 7.02 -4.76 15.83
N ARG A 90 6.33 -5.54 16.69
CA ARG A 90 6.35 -5.32 18.14
C ARG A 90 7.76 -5.43 18.70
N LYS A 91 8.48 -6.50 18.36
CA LYS A 91 9.88 -6.69 18.78
C LYS A 91 10.81 -5.60 18.25
N MET A 92 10.65 -5.17 17.00
CA MET A 92 11.44 -4.06 16.43
C MET A 92 11.21 -2.76 17.19
N LYS A 93 9.97 -2.46 17.59
CA LYS A 93 9.65 -1.30 18.44
C LYS A 93 10.32 -1.43 19.81
N ASP A 94 10.26 -2.61 20.43
CA ASP A 94 10.85 -2.88 21.74
C ASP A 94 12.39 -2.80 21.72
N GLN A 95 13.04 -3.12 20.60
CA GLN A 95 14.50 -3.17 20.45
C GLN A 95 15.08 -2.03 19.58
N LEU A 96 14.28 -1.05 19.17
CA LEU A 96 14.70 0.02 18.27
C LEU A 96 15.89 0.83 18.84
N PRO A 97 17.07 0.92 18.20
CA PRO A 97 18.16 1.74 18.73
C PRO A 97 17.89 3.25 18.64
N THR A 98 18.55 4.06 19.48
CA THR A 98 18.31 5.52 19.56
C THR A 98 18.69 6.31 18.31
N ASN A 99 19.63 5.80 17.51
CA ASN A 99 20.05 6.37 16.23
C ASN A 99 19.28 5.81 15.03
N HIS A 100 18.24 5.00 15.25
CA HIS A 100 17.43 4.38 14.21
C HIS A 100 15.98 4.84 14.30
N VAL A 101 15.31 4.78 13.16
CA VAL A 101 13.87 5.03 13.06
C VAL A 101 13.19 3.83 12.40
N LEU A 102 11.98 3.52 12.86
CA LEU A 102 11.11 2.54 12.23
C LEU A 102 9.97 3.30 11.55
N VAL A 103 9.91 3.22 10.23
CA VAL A 103 8.88 3.87 9.42
C VAL A 103 7.83 2.83 9.03
N GLN A 104 6.58 3.06 9.43
CA GLN A 104 5.43 2.27 9.06
C GLN A 104 4.55 3.09 8.11
N MET A 105 4.32 2.57 6.92
CA MET A 105 3.52 3.22 5.87
C MET A 105 2.44 2.26 5.38
N ASP A 106 1.39 2.81 4.80
CA ASP A 106 0.28 2.06 4.21
C ASP A 106 -0.05 2.58 2.81
N PHE A 107 -0.99 1.91 2.14
CA PHE A 107 -1.52 2.31 0.85
C PHE A 107 -1.96 3.77 0.85
N ALA A 108 -1.69 4.44 -0.28
CA ALA A 108 -2.18 5.78 -0.50
C ALA A 108 -3.72 5.73 -0.48
N GLU A 109 -4.31 6.61 0.32
CA GLU A 109 -5.75 6.72 0.41
C GLU A 109 -6.20 7.92 -0.41
N ASN A 110 -7.36 7.83 -1.05
CA ASN A 110 -7.95 8.98 -1.71
C ASN A 110 -9.05 9.58 -0.83
N TYR A 111 -9.01 10.90 -0.68
CA TYR A 111 -10.07 11.73 -0.11
C TYR A 111 -10.86 12.38 -1.24
N SER A 112 -12.17 12.23 -1.21
CA SER A 112 -13.08 12.89 -2.15
C SER A 112 -13.47 14.26 -1.59
N CYS A 113 -13.09 15.34 -2.26
CA CYS A 113 -13.48 16.69 -1.86
C CYS A 113 -14.99 16.85 -1.92
N GLN A 114 -15.61 17.22 -0.80
CA GLN A 114 -17.05 17.45 -0.72
C GLN A 114 -17.32 18.95 -0.55
N ASN A 115 -18.45 19.41 -1.09
CA ASN A 115 -18.97 20.75 -0.86
C ASN A 115 -20.27 20.67 -0.07
N LEU A 116 -20.55 21.71 0.72
CA LEU A 116 -21.81 21.84 1.45
C LEU A 116 -23.01 21.94 0.48
N ASP A 117 -22.87 22.77 -0.55
CA ASP A 117 -23.89 23.02 -1.56
C ASP A 117 -23.45 22.43 -2.91
N GLU A 118 -23.51 21.10 -3.04
CA GLU A 118 -23.20 20.43 -4.31
C GLU A 118 -24.41 20.34 -5.23
N ILE A 119 -24.22 20.81 -6.48
CA ILE A 119 -25.12 20.46 -7.57
C ILE A 119 -24.94 18.99 -7.95
N GLN A 120 -26.00 18.35 -8.44
CA GLN A 120 -26.01 16.91 -8.76
C GLN A 120 -24.86 16.45 -9.68
N SER A 121 -24.38 17.32 -10.59
CA SER A 121 -23.25 17.02 -11.47
C SER A 121 -21.90 17.00 -10.76
N ALA A 122 -21.72 17.78 -9.68
CA ALA A 122 -20.49 17.82 -8.89
C ALA A 122 -20.24 16.48 -8.17
N TYR A 123 -21.31 15.78 -7.77
CA TYR A 123 -21.24 14.44 -7.16
C TYR A 123 -20.54 13.39 -8.05
N TRP A 124 -20.61 13.55 -9.38
CA TRP A 124 -20.03 12.59 -10.34
C TRP A 124 -18.60 12.94 -10.77
N ASN A 125 -18.11 14.13 -10.45
CA ASN A 125 -16.80 14.63 -10.87
C ASN A 125 -16.04 15.27 -9.70
N THR A 126 -15.99 14.55 -8.59
CA THR A 126 -15.31 15.00 -7.38
C THR A 126 -13.79 15.07 -7.56
N THR A 127 -13.20 16.19 -7.14
CA THR A 127 -11.75 16.31 -6.99
C THR A 127 -11.24 15.35 -5.93
N MET A 128 -10.20 14.57 -6.24
CA MET A 128 -9.61 13.60 -5.32
C MET A 128 -8.26 14.09 -4.81
N VAL A 129 -8.04 14.05 -3.49
CA VAL A 129 -6.75 14.33 -2.85
C VAL A 129 -6.13 13.01 -2.42
N THR A 130 -4.88 12.77 -2.78
CA THR A 130 -4.15 11.57 -2.34
C THR A 130 -3.47 11.86 -1.01
N LEU A 131 -3.71 10.98 -0.04
CA LEU A 131 -3.18 11.02 1.31
C LEU A 131 -2.24 9.84 1.51
N HIS A 132 -1.09 10.09 2.13
CA HIS A 132 -0.10 9.07 2.48
C HIS A 132 0.10 9.03 4.00
N PRO A 133 -0.69 8.22 4.72
CA PRO A 133 -0.48 8.03 6.15
C PRO A 133 0.87 7.35 6.40
N THR A 134 1.66 7.94 7.28
CA THR A 134 2.99 7.44 7.64
C THR A 134 3.20 7.62 9.14
N ILE A 135 3.73 6.61 9.81
CA ILE A 135 4.11 6.69 11.22
C ILE A 135 5.60 6.44 11.34
N VAL A 136 6.28 7.36 12.01
CA VAL A 136 7.71 7.25 12.29
C VAL A 136 7.90 7.02 13.78
N TYR A 137 8.34 5.82 14.14
CA TYR A 137 8.76 5.46 15.49
C TYR A 137 10.24 5.76 15.68
N HIS A 138 10.60 6.36 16.81
CA HIS A 138 11.98 6.67 17.18
C HIS A 138 12.13 6.70 18.70
N ARG A 139 13.35 6.56 19.22
CA ARG A 139 13.59 6.80 20.65
C ARG A 139 14.04 8.23 20.90
N GLN A 140 13.53 8.80 21.98
CA GLN A 140 14.10 10.02 22.55
C GLN A 140 15.46 9.72 23.22
N PRO A 141 16.27 10.75 23.52
CA PRO A 141 17.58 10.57 24.18
C PRO A 141 17.52 9.84 25.52
N ASP A 142 16.37 9.88 26.21
CA ASP A 142 16.10 9.17 27.46
C ASP A 142 15.76 7.67 27.28
N GLY A 143 15.69 7.19 26.03
CA GLY A 143 15.34 5.82 25.68
C GLY A 143 13.84 5.57 25.48
N THR A 144 12.97 6.57 25.71
CA THR A 144 11.52 6.43 25.54
C THR A 144 11.15 6.27 24.07
N LEU A 145 10.38 5.21 23.73
CA LEU A 145 9.85 5.03 22.38
C LEU A 145 8.69 6.00 22.15
N VAL A 146 8.83 6.86 21.16
CA VAL A 146 7.80 7.80 20.73
C VAL A 146 7.49 7.61 19.24
N HIS A 147 6.37 8.15 18.80
CA HIS A 147 6.01 8.15 17.40
C HIS A 147 5.56 9.53 16.94
N SER A 148 5.77 9.81 15.66
CA SER A 148 5.20 10.96 14.98
C SER A 148 4.38 10.48 13.79
N SER A 149 3.15 10.97 13.72
CA SER A 149 2.20 10.66 12.65
C SER A 149 2.26 11.74 11.59
N TYR A 150 2.46 11.34 10.35
CA TYR A 150 2.51 12.20 9.19
C TYR A 150 1.44 11.80 8.18
N VAL A 151 0.87 12.79 7.50
CA VAL A 151 0.09 12.58 6.28
C VAL A 151 0.69 13.45 5.20
N PHE A 152 1.28 12.83 4.19
CA PHE A 152 1.71 13.55 3.00
C PHE A 152 0.53 13.71 2.05
N VAL A 153 0.36 14.91 1.52
CA VAL A 153 -0.76 15.30 0.66
C VAL A 153 -0.23 15.59 -0.74
N SER A 154 -0.84 14.99 -1.77
CA SER A 154 -0.48 15.18 -3.18
C SER A 154 -1.70 15.14 -4.12
N PHE A 155 -1.53 15.56 -5.39
CA PHE A 155 -2.64 15.72 -6.34
C PHE A 155 -2.30 15.35 -7.80
N GLU A 156 -3.10 14.45 -8.40
CA GLU A 156 -2.88 13.95 -9.77
C GLU A 156 -3.24 15.00 -10.85
N SER A 157 -4.31 15.79 -10.69
CA SER A 157 -4.87 16.57 -11.82
C SER A 157 -4.13 17.89 -12.13
N LYS A 158 -3.46 18.51 -11.15
CA LYS A 158 -2.62 19.71 -11.34
C LYS A 158 -1.21 19.39 -11.85
N TYR A 159 -0.69 18.23 -11.50
CA TYR A 159 0.71 17.87 -11.80
C TYR A 159 0.85 16.75 -12.83
N LYS A 160 -0.26 16.12 -13.27
CA LYS A 160 -0.30 15.01 -14.25
C LYS A 160 0.58 13.81 -13.85
N VAL A 161 0.93 13.70 -12.57
CA VAL A 161 1.79 12.66 -12.05
C VAL A 161 0.94 11.49 -11.57
N LYS A 162 1.14 10.33 -12.20
CA LYS A 162 0.63 9.06 -11.70
C LYS A 162 1.67 8.47 -10.76
N ALA A 163 1.33 8.35 -9.48
CA ALA A 163 2.18 7.70 -8.50
C ALA A 163 1.73 6.23 -8.33
N SER A 164 2.67 5.30 -8.37
CA SER A 164 2.45 3.90 -8.05
C SER A 164 3.48 3.46 -7.02
N TRP A 165 3.02 2.73 -6.00
CA TRP A 165 3.83 2.31 -4.88
C TRP A 165 3.53 0.85 -4.53
N HIS A 166 4.47 0.20 -3.86
CA HIS A 166 4.41 -1.21 -3.52
C HIS A 166 4.44 -1.36 -2.00
N TYR A 167 3.63 -2.26 -1.48
CA TYR A 167 3.16 -2.25 -0.10
C TYR A 167 3.19 -3.65 0.53
N PHE A 168 3.00 -3.68 1.85
CA PHE A 168 2.88 -4.86 2.69
C PHE A 168 1.71 -5.78 2.28
N GLU A 169 1.73 -7.03 2.77
CA GLU A 169 0.61 -7.95 2.58
C GLU A 169 -0.66 -7.38 3.23
N ALA A 170 -1.78 -7.42 2.49
CA ALA A 170 -3.05 -6.88 2.97
C ALA A 170 -3.57 -7.71 4.16
N GLY A 171 -3.35 -7.23 5.39
CA GLY A 171 -3.95 -7.81 6.58
C GLY A 171 -5.40 -7.35 6.76
N HIS A 172 -6.27 -8.21 7.30
CA HIS A 172 -7.67 -7.86 7.61
C HIS A 172 -7.83 -6.99 8.87
N GLY A 173 -6.72 -6.65 9.54
CA GLY A 173 -6.69 -5.76 10.70
C GLY A 173 -6.33 -4.33 10.30
N LYS A 174 -7.20 -3.37 10.64
CA LYS A 174 -6.91 -1.94 10.47
C LYS A 174 -5.63 -1.59 11.22
N GLY A 175 -4.62 -1.15 10.50
CA GLY A 175 -3.36 -0.72 11.04
C GLY A 175 -3.43 0.67 11.67
N PRO A 176 -2.37 1.09 12.37
CA PRO A 176 -2.22 2.47 12.83
C PRO A 176 -2.36 3.52 11.71
N CYS A 177 -1.92 3.19 10.48
CA CYS A 177 -2.02 4.06 9.31
C CYS A 177 -3.47 4.25 8.84
N ASP A 178 -4.28 3.18 8.77
CA ASP A 178 -5.73 3.27 8.53
C ASP A 178 -6.43 4.19 9.55
N GLY A 179 -6.00 4.14 10.82
CA GLY A 179 -6.53 4.98 11.88
C GLY A 179 -6.26 6.47 11.64
N ILE A 180 -5.05 6.80 11.18
CA ILE A 180 -4.66 8.17 10.83
C ILE A 180 -5.41 8.63 9.58
N GLY A 181 -5.35 7.86 8.49
CA GLY A 181 -6.05 8.18 7.24
C GLY A 181 -7.55 8.34 7.44
N GLY A 182 -8.18 7.42 8.17
CA GLY A 182 -9.59 7.50 8.54
C GLY A 182 -9.93 8.70 9.42
N THR A 183 -9.09 9.04 10.40
CA THR A 183 -9.31 10.21 11.28
C THR A 183 -9.17 11.52 10.50
N THR A 184 -8.12 11.64 9.69
CA THR A 184 -7.87 12.80 8.82
C THR A 184 -9.05 13.05 7.88
N LYS A 185 -9.53 12.02 7.17
CA LYS A 185 -10.69 12.16 6.27
C LYS A 185 -11.96 12.55 7.01
N ARG A 186 -12.24 11.91 8.15
CA ARG A 186 -13.42 12.23 8.97
C ARG A 186 -13.39 13.66 9.51
N ASN A 187 -12.21 14.14 9.91
CA ASN A 187 -12.07 15.51 10.40
C ASN A 187 -12.26 16.52 9.27
N ALA A 188 -11.73 16.25 8.08
CA ALA A 188 -11.93 17.08 6.88
C ALA A 188 -13.42 17.13 6.51
N ASP A 189 -14.09 15.97 6.43
CA ASP A 189 -15.52 15.86 6.17
C ASP A 189 -16.34 16.67 7.19
N ASN A 190 -15.99 16.59 8.47
CA ASN A 190 -16.69 17.31 9.53
C ASN A 190 -16.47 18.82 9.43
N ALA A 191 -15.26 19.27 9.08
CA ALA A 191 -14.97 20.70 8.90
C ALA A 191 -15.78 21.28 7.73
N VAL A 192 -15.86 20.54 6.62
CA VAL A 192 -16.72 20.89 5.47
C VAL A 192 -18.19 20.92 5.89
N LYS A 193 -18.71 19.84 6.47
CA LYS A 193 -20.14 19.73 6.85
C LYS A 193 -20.59 20.76 7.87
N GLN A 194 -19.67 21.28 8.69
CA GLN A 194 -19.95 22.33 9.67
C GLN A 194 -19.76 23.75 9.10
N GLY A 195 -19.39 23.90 7.83
CA GLY A 195 -19.10 25.19 7.21
C GLY A 195 -17.84 25.87 7.74
N LYS A 196 -16.96 25.11 8.39
CA LYS A 196 -15.70 25.62 8.96
C LYS A 196 -14.56 25.66 7.94
N ALA A 197 -14.66 24.86 6.89
CA ALA A 197 -13.67 24.83 5.81
C ALA A 197 -14.36 24.54 4.47
N THR A 198 -13.78 25.08 3.40
CA THR A 198 -14.11 24.70 2.02
C THR A 198 -12.89 24.00 1.46
N ILE A 199 -13.00 22.71 1.16
CA ILE A 199 -11.88 21.89 0.67
C ILE A 199 -12.19 21.45 -0.76
N GLN A 200 -11.68 22.18 -1.76
CA GLN A 200 -11.88 21.84 -3.18
C GLN A 200 -10.72 21.06 -3.77
N ASP A 201 -9.51 21.25 -3.23
CA ASP A 201 -8.31 20.62 -3.74
C ASP A 201 -7.30 20.28 -2.62
N ALA A 202 -6.13 19.81 -3.01
CA ALA A 202 -5.07 19.44 -2.08
C ALA A 202 -4.43 20.64 -1.36
N ASN A 203 -4.47 21.84 -1.93
CA ASN A 203 -3.98 23.06 -1.29
C ASN A 203 -4.93 23.49 -0.18
N ASP A 204 -6.24 23.51 -0.46
CA ASP A 204 -7.27 23.79 0.54
C ASP A 204 -7.22 22.76 1.66
N PHE A 205 -7.05 21.49 1.30
CA PHE A 205 -6.89 20.40 2.25
C PHE A 205 -5.68 20.65 3.16
N PHE A 206 -4.53 20.98 2.59
CA PHE A 206 -3.31 21.24 3.36
C PHE A 206 -3.41 22.50 4.22
N ALA A 207 -4.01 23.58 3.70
CA ALA A 207 -4.25 24.80 4.43
C ALA A 207 -5.17 24.57 5.63
N TRP A 208 -6.29 23.87 5.44
CA TRP A 208 -7.16 23.42 6.53
C TRP A 208 -6.38 22.57 7.54
N ALA A 209 -5.64 21.57 7.06
CA ALA A 209 -4.92 20.65 7.92
C ALA A 209 -3.82 21.33 8.74
N CYS A 210 -3.21 22.40 8.23
CA CYS A 210 -2.27 23.24 8.98
C CYS A 210 -2.96 24.15 10.00
N SER A 211 -4.22 24.53 9.76
CA SER A 211 -5.04 25.30 10.72
C SER A 211 -5.62 24.44 11.84
N GLU A 212 -5.70 23.12 11.62
CA GLU A 212 -6.25 22.16 12.55
C GLU A 212 -5.25 21.83 13.66
N THR A 213 -5.44 22.44 14.84
CA THR A 213 -4.56 22.24 16.00
C THR A 213 -5.00 21.10 16.92
N SER A 214 -6.16 20.49 16.67
CA SER A 214 -6.73 19.45 17.54
C SER A 214 -6.10 18.07 17.39
N SER A 215 -5.13 17.89 16.49
CA SER A 215 -4.49 16.60 16.24
C SER A 215 -2.96 16.67 16.32
N ASN A 216 -2.34 15.61 16.83
CA ASN A 216 -0.89 15.41 16.78
C ASN A 216 -0.40 14.96 15.37
N ILE A 217 -1.28 14.99 14.36
CA ILE A 217 -0.96 14.58 12.99
C ILE A 217 -0.28 15.75 12.29
N LYS A 218 0.91 15.50 11.75
CA LYS A 218 1.68 16.49 11.00
C LYS A 218 1.40 16.32 9.51
N TYR A 219 0.98 17.39 8.86
CA TYR A 219 0.71 17.37 7.43
C TYR A 219 1.93 17.89 6.66
N LYS A 220 2.21 17.30 5.51
CA LYS A 220 3.24 17.77 4.58
C LYS A 220 2.68 17.77 3.16
N PHE A 221 2.82 18.89 2.48
CA PHE A 221 2.44 18.98 1.08
C PHE A 221 3.64 18.64 0.20
N ILE A 222 3.45 17.78 -0.80
CA ILE A 222 4.49 17.49 -1.78
C ILE A 222 4.36 18.50 -2.92
N GLN A 223 5.33 19.39 -3.04
CA GLN A 223 5.37 20.39 -4.11
C GLN A 223 5.85 19.78 -5.43
N THR A 224 5.59 20.47 -6.54
CA THR A 224 6.01 20.02 -7.88
C THR A 224 7.50 20.03 -8.01
N GLU A 225 8.13 21.06 -7.46
CA GLU A 225 9.56 21.27 -7.47
C GLU A 225 10.27 20.12 -6.74
N ASP A 226 9.77 19.76 -5.54
CA ASP A 226 10.26 18.61 -4.78
C ASP A 226 10.11 17.31 -5.57
N PHE A 227 8.98 17.14 -6.26
CA PHE A 227 8.72 15.97 -7.08
C PHE A 227 9.67 15.89 -8.28
N GLU A 228 9.82 16.96 -9.07
CA GLU A 228 10.66 16.95 -10.28
C GLU A 228 12.14 16.77 -9.92
N VAL A 229 12.61 17.37 -8.82
CA VAL A 229 13.96 17.11 -8.29
C VAL A 229 14.10 15.63 -7.94
N THR A 230 13.19 15.09 -7.13
CA THR A 230 13.23 13.68 -6.71
C THR A 230 13.12 12.73 -7.90
N LYS A 231 12.27 13.04 -8.88
CA LYS A 231 12.10 12.26 -10.11
C LYS A 231 13.39 12.26 -10.93
N GLY A 232 14.03 13.42 -11.12
CA GLY A 232 15.32 13.50 -11.78
C GLY A 232 16.39 12.67 -11.08
N GLU A 233 16.45 12.71 -9.74
CA GLU A 233 17.35 11.85 -8.96
C GLU A 233 17.03 10.36 -9.13
N VAL A 234 15.75 9.97 -9.08
CA VAL A 234 15.32 8.59 -9.25
C VAL A 234 15.60 8.08 -10.66
N GLU A 235 15.35 8.88 -11.69
CA GLU A 235 15.66 8.56 -13.09
C GLU A 235 17.17 8.37 -13.30
N GLN A 236 18.00 9.20 -12.65
CA GLN A 236 19.45 9.02 -12.67
C GLN A 236 19.88 7.74 -11.94
N ARG A 237 19.31 7.49 -10.74
CA ARG A 237 19.61 6.29 -9.95
C ARG A 237 19.18 5.02 -10.67
N THR A 238 18.01 4.99 -11.31
CA THR A 238 17.50 3.82 -12.06
C THR A 238 18.28 3.51 -13.34
N LYS A 239 19.13 4.43 -13.83
CA LYS A 239 20.10 4.09 -14.90
C LYS A 239 21.12 3.08 -14.43
N VAL A 240 21.54 3.15 -13.17
CA VAL A 240 22.59 2.28 -12.59
C VAL A 240 22.01 1.22 -11.64
N ILE A 241 20.78 1.43 -11.16
CA ILE A 241 20.11 0.54 -10.21
C ILE A 241 19.11 -0.41 -10.89
N VAL A 242 19.07 -1.67 -10.46
CA VAL A 242 18.10 -2.70 -10.85
C VAL A 242 17.06 -2.86 -9.74
N PRO A 243 15.75 -2.87 -10.07
CA PRO A 243 14.71 -3.13 -9.07
C PRO A 243 14.76 -4.60 -8.61
N VAL A 244 14.54 -4.81 -7.31
CA VAL A 244 14.35 -6.16 -6.77
C VAL A 244 13.03 -6.72 -7.32
N LYS A 245 13.06 -7.92 -7.90
CA LYS A 245 11.86 -8.54 -8.46
C LYS A 245 10.95 -9.06 -7.34
N GLY A 246 9.64 -8.98 -7.56
CA GLY A 246 8.66 -9.58 -6.66
C GLY A 246 8.52 -8.86 -5.32
N THR A 247 8.75 -7.55 -5.25
CA THR A 247 8.66 -6.74 -4.01
C THR A 247 7.36 -6.93 -3.22
N MET A 248 6.26 -7.25 -3.88
CA MET A 248 4.96 -7.55 -3.23
C MET A 248 5.00 -8.81 -2.35
N LYS A 249 5.94 -9.73 -2.59
CA LYS A 249 6.17 -10.96 -1.81
C LYS A 249 7.28 -10.79 -0.77
N ILE A 250 7.94 -9.63 -0.73
CA ILE A 250 9.07 -9.38 0.15
C ILE A 250 8.55 -8.64 1.39
N HIS A 251 8.87 -9.15 2.57
CA HIS A 251 8.40 -8.64 3.86
C HIS A 251 9.54 -8.25 4.81
N ALA A 252 10.79 -8.46 4.38
CA ALA A 252 11.97 -7.86 4.99
C ALA A 252 13.00 -7.51 3.93
N VAL A 253 13.60 -6.33 4.06
CA VAL A 253 14.71 -5.88 3.24
C VAL A 253 15.75 -5.27 4.15
N VAL A 254 17.01 -5.68 4.00
CA VAL A 254 18.12 -5.10 4.75
C VAL A 254 19.25 -4.76 3.78
N GLY A 255 19.80 -3.55 3.90
CA GLY A 255 21.01 -3.17 3.19
C GLY A 255 22.23 -3.80 3.86
N VAL A 256 23.07 -4.49 3.09
CA VAL A 256 24.27 -5.18 3.60
C VAL A 256 25.56 -4.60 3.02
N ALA A 257 25.52 -4.05 1.82
CA ALA A 257 26.64 -3.37 1.18
C ALA A 257 26.12 -2.38 0.15
N ASP A 258 26.98 -1.50 -0.35
CA ASP A 258 26.64 -0.55 -1.40
C ASP A 258 26.09 -1.29 -2.64
N GLY A 259 24.83 -1.02 -2.96
CA GLY A 259 24.13 -1.66 -4.07
C GLY A 259 23.77 -3.13 -3.84
N THR A 260 23.76 -3.65 -2.61
CA THR A 260 23.33 -5.01 -2.30
C THR A 260 22.35 -5.02 -1.12
N VAL A 261 21.22 -5.70 -1.32
CA VAL A 261 20.22 -5.92 -0.28
C VAL A 261 19.99 -7.40 -0.06
N ARG A 262 19.65 -7.75 1.18
CA ARG A 262 19.12 -9.05 1.56
C ARG A 262 17.61 -8.94 1.72
N THR A 263 16.87 -9.88 1.17
CA THR A 263 15.41 -9.89 1.18
C THR A 263 14.87 -11.19 1.77
N ARG A 264 13.66 -11.13 2.31
CA ARG A 264 12.97 -12.30 2.81
C ARG A 264 11.46 -12.12 2.65
N ASP A 265 10.77 -13.22 2.41
CA ASP A 265 9.32 -13.31 2.34
C ASP A 265 8.62 -13.26 3.70
N VAL A 266 9.37 -13.25 4.81
CA VAL A 266 8.86 -13.06 6.17
C VAL A 266 9.81 -12.19 6.98
N SER A 267 9.27 -11.36 7.86
CA SER A 267 10.08 -10.55 8.77
C SER A 267 10.86 -11.41 9.76
N CYS A 268 12.15 -11.14 9.95
CA CYS A 268 13.00 -11.83 10.91
C CYS A 268 13.69 -10.81 11.82
N VAL A 269 13.73 -11.11 13.12
CA VAL A 269 14.28 -10.23 14.18
C VAL A 269 15.01 -11.05 15.25
N CYS A 270 15.50 -12.24 14.89
CA CYS A 270 16.17 -13.11 15.85
C CYS A 270 17.55 -12.53 16.24
N PRO A 271 18.11 -12.91 17.40
CA PRO A 271 19.45 -12.49 17.81
C PRO A 271 20.57 -12.88 16.82
N GLU A 272 20.34 -13.89 15.98
CA GLU A 272 21.27 -14.27 14.90
C GLU A 272 21.23 -13.29 13.73
N CYS A 273 20.10 -12.63 13.47
CA CYS A 273 19.95 -11.63 12.41
C CYS A 273 20.24 -10.22 12.90
N PHE A 274 19.93 -9.89 14.17
CA PHE A 274 20.02 -8.53 14.71
C PHE A 274 20.74 -8.52 16.07
N GLY A 275 21.69 -7.59 16.22
CA GLY A 275 22.38 -7.31 17.48
C GLY A 275 22.27 -5.83 17.86
N GLU A 276 23.07 -5.40 18.83
CA GLU A 276 23.04 -4.01 19.35
C GLU A 276 23.36 -2.96 18.27
N THR A 277 24.15 -3.33 17.27
CA THR A 277 24.55 -2.46 16.15
C THR A 277 23.67 -2.63 14.91
N GLY A 278 22.54 -3.34 15.01
CA GLY A 278 21.63 -3.61 13.89
C GLY A 278 21.84 -4.99 13.26
N PHE A 279 21.62 -5.11 11.95
CA PHE A 279 21.67 -6.39 11.24
C PHE A 279 23.08 -6.99 11.20
N LYS A 280 23.17 -8.31 11.39
CA LYS A 280 24.41 -9.07 11.37
C LYS A 280 24.60 -9.74 10.02
N ASP A 281 25.59 -9.30 9.25
CA ASP A 281 25.90 -9.90 7.94
C ASP A 281 26.32 -11.38 8.04
N THR A 282 26.80 -11.80 9.21
CA THR A 282 27.19 -13.17 9.57
C THR A 282 26.03 -14.06 9.99
N THR A 283 24.78 -13.61 9.84
CA THR A 283 23.61 -14.39 10.25
C THR A 283 23.56 -15.76 9.58
N SER A 284 23.19 -16.77 10.37
CA SER A 284 22.93 -18.14 9.91
C SER A 284 21.53 -18.32 9.30
N CYS A 285 20.66 -17.31 9.41
CA CYS A 285 19.31 -17.36 8.86
C CYS A 285 19.32 -17.21 7.33
N HIS A 286 18.38 -17.86 6.65
CA HIS A 286 18.23 -17.71 5.20
C HIS A 286 17.69 -16.33 4.83
N TRP A 287 18.39 -15.67 3.92
CA TRP A 287 18.01 -14.41 3.28
C TRP A 287 18.43 -14.46 1.82
N ASP A 288 17.51 -14.12 0.91
CA ASP A 288 17.83 -14.00 -0.50
C ASP A 288 18.70 -12.78 -0.73
N VAL A 289 19.71 -12.88 -1.61
CA VAL A 289 20.59 -11.75 -1.93
C VAL A 289 20.18 -11.16 -3.26
N ALA A 290 19.93 -9.85 -3.28
CA ALA A 290 19.64 -9.10 -4.50
C ALA A 290 20.69 -8.00 -4.71
N SER A 291 21.35 -8.05 -5.87
CA SER A 291 22.18 -6.95 -6.34
C SER A 291 21.29 -5.88 -6.96
N LEU A 292 21.45 -4.66 -6.45
CA LEU A 292 20.80 -3.47 -6.96
C LEU A 292 21.61 -2.84 -8.09
N ARG A 293 22.80 -3.32 -8.47
CA ARG A 293 23.57 -2.73 -9.58
C ARG A 293 23.35 -3.51 -10.87
N LYS A 294 23.29 -2.80 -12.00
CA LYS A 294 23.35 -3.44 -13.32
C LYS A 294 24.73 -4.09 -13.50
N ASN A 295 24.75 -5.35 -13.93
CA ASN A 295 26.00 -6.00 -14.33
C ASN A 295 26.58 -5.28 -15.56
N GLU A 296 27.90 -5.10 -15.61
CA GLU A 296 28.59 -4.36 -16.68
C GLU A 296 28.26 -4.87 -18.11
N ALA A 297 27.86 -6.14 -18.25
CA ALA A 297 27.40 -6.73 -19.50
C ALA A 297 26.05 -6.17 -20.04
N GLN A 298 25.22 -5.56 -19.19
CA GLN A 298 23.93 -4.95 -19.61
C GLN A 298 24.02 -3.45 -19.90
N ALA A 299 25.11 -2.78 -19.51
CA ALA A 299 25.29 -1.35 -19.75
C ALA A 299 25.64 -1.01 -21.22
N GLN A 300 26.21 -1.98 -21.96
CA GLN A 300 26.63 -1.76 -23.36
C GLN A 300 25.52 -1.86 -24.41
N SER A 301 24.34 -2.43 -24.09
CA SER A 301 23.24 -2.54 -25.06
C SER A 301 22.39 -1.27 -25.19
N THR A 302 22.42 -0.37 -24.19
CA THR A 302 21.58 0.85 -24.19
C THR A 302 22.27 2.06 -24.83
N ALA A 303 23.58 2.03 -25.04
CA ALA A 303 24.34 3.13 -25.65
C ALA A 303 24.26 3.15 -27.20
N CYS A 304 23.83 2.05 -27.83
CA CYS A 304 23.90 1.92 -29.29
C CYS A 304 22.60 2.30 -30.04
N GLN A 305 21.57 2.81 -29.34
CA GLN A 305 20.25 3.12 -29.93
C GLN A 305 19.89 4.61 -29.97
N SER A 306 20.77 5.54 -29.57
CA SER A 306 20.46 6.98 -29.51
C SER A 306 21.08 7.85 -30.62
N SER A 307 21.47 7.29 -31.77
CA SER A 307 22.00 8.06 -32.89
C SER A 307 21.27 7.80 -34.21
N ALA A 308 20.01 8.20 -34.31
CA ALA A 308 19.35 8.49 -35.59
C ALA A 308 18.00 9.19 -35.37
N ALA A 309 17.99 10.53 -35.39
CA ALA A 309 16.91 11.36 -35.94
C ALA A 309 17.28 12.85 -35.81
N GLU A 310 17.61 13.50 -36.92
CA GLU A 310 17.65 14.96 -37.07
C GLU A 310 16.22 15.55 -37.15
N PRO A 311 16.03 16.84 -36.84
CA PRO A 311 14.71 17.46 -36.71
C PRO A 311 14.22 18.01 -38.06
N ASN A 312 12.95 17.80 -38.37
CA ASN A 312 12.28 18.53 -39.46
C ASN A 312 11.30 19.53 -38.86
N SER A 313 11.54 20.81 -39.15
CA SER A 313 10.66 21.94 -38.89
C SER A 313 9.41 21.87 -39.78
N THR A 314 8.24 22.24 -39.26
CA THR A 314 7.30 23.17 -39.91
C THR A 314 6.14 23.55 -38.99
N ASP A 315 5.99 24.86 -38.88
CA ASP A 315 4.79 25.70 -38.85
C ASP A 315 3.69 25.61 -37.77
N ILE A 316 3.64 26.76 -37.11
CA ILE A 316 2.59 27.44 -36.35
C ILE A 316 1.32 27.61 -37.21
N THR A 317 0.14 27.32 -36.64
CA THR A 317 -1.03 28.18 -36.77
C THR A 317 -1.89 28.14 -35.51
N GLU A 318 -2.06 29.33 -34.93
CA GLU A 318 -3.00 29.67 -33.87
C GLU A 318 -4.45 29.39 -34.29
N ASN A 319 -5.30 29.03 -33.33
CA ASN A 319 -6.75 29.18 -33.50
C ASN A 319 -7.38 29.70 -32.20
N THR A 320 -7.65 30.99 -32.25
CA THR A 320 -8.46 31.82 -31.36
C THR A 320 -9.91 31.37 -31.39
N ILE A 321 -10.57 31.24 -30.23
CA ILE A 321 -12.03 31.16 -30.14
C ILE A 321 -12.52 32.36 -29.34
N ASN A 322 -13.31 33.19 -30.04
CA ASN A 322 -13.96 34.41 -29.55
C ASN A 322 -15.08 34.07 -28.56
N VAL A 323 -15.18 34.91 -27.52
CA VAL A 323 -16.32 35.03 -26.62
C VAL A 323 -17.31 36.03 -27.25
N THR A 324 -18.58 35.68 -27.29
CA THR A 324 -19.69 36.64 -27.50
C THR A 324 -20.65 36.55 -26.32
N GLU A 325 -21.15 37.73 -25.94
CA GLU A 325 -21.99 38.10 -24.80
C GLU A 325 -23.15 37.16 -24.47
#